data_AF-A0A0L7D2D9-F1
#
_entry.id   AF-A0A0L7D2D9-F1
#
_cell.length_a   1.000
_cell.length_b   1.000
_cell.length_c   1.000
_cell.angle_alpha   90.00
_cell.angle_beta   90.00
_cell.angle_gamma   90.00
#
_symmetry.space_group_name_H-M   'P 1'
#
loop_
_entity.id
_entity.type
_entity.pdbx_description
1 polymer ?
#
loop_
_entity_poly.entity_id
_entity_poly.type
_entity_poly.pdbx_seq_one_letter_code
_entity_poly.pdbx_strand_id
1 'polypeptide(L)'
;MGANVAKQFGEMIGDMAHDMHVAGWYAPAMNIHRGAFSGRTFEYFSEDSLLSGVMASNEIAGAKEKGVYSFMKHFALNDQETNRTNMVCTWADEQAIREIYLKPFEMSVKEGGAQAVMSSFNYIGYTYAGASNNLLNTVLRDEWGFKGFVLTDYFGGYGYQNGDQKIRNGNDSMLATTKITNHITDKSATSVKAMRTAAHNILYTTANGWQYENGEPEVDTPVSHSAIYVRERISHEYTTRNTTDNTIGGQSVYFFQVFSPIFRL
;
A
#
# COMPACT_ATOMS: atom_id res chain seq x y z
N MET A 1 1.71 19.86 22.86
CA MET A 1 0.45 19.25 23.38
C MET A 1 -0.26 18.44 22.28
N GLY A 2 -0.45 18.97 21.07
CA GLY A 2 -1.11 18.25 19.95
C GLY A 2 -0.45 16.93 19.51
N ALA A 3 0.88 16.90 19.33
CA ALA A 3 1.60 15.68 18.93
C ALA A 3 1.42 14.50 19.92
N ASN A 4 1.30 14.80 21.22
CA ASN A 4 1.08 13.77 22.24
C ASN A 4 -0.32 13.14 22.11
N VAL A 5 -1.35 13.96 21.83
CA VAL A 5 -2.72 13.46 21.61
C VAL A 5 -2.83 12.64 20.33
N ALA A 6 -2.14 13.05 19.26
CA ALA A 6 -2.07 12.28 18.01
C ALA A 6 -1.49 10.87 18.23
N LYS A 7 -0.38 10.78 18.98
CA LYS A 7 0.21 9.48 19.33
C LYS A 7 -0.73 8.61 20.15
N GLN A 8 -1.36 9.19 21.18
CA GLN A 8 -2.35 8.48 22.01
C GLN A 8 -3.56 7.99 21.21
N PHE A 9 -4.00 8.75 20.20
CA PHE A 9 -5.03 8.30 19.28
C PHE A 9 -4.57 7.06 18.50
N GLY A 10 -3.35 7.09 17.95
CA GLY A 10 -2.74 5.93 17.29
C GLY A 10 -2.65 4.70 18.20
N GLU A 11 -2.24 4.87 19.46
CA GLU A 11 -2.19 3.80 20.46
C GLU A 11 -3.58 3.20 20.72
N MET A 12 -4.63 4.04 20.82
CA MET A 12 -6.02 3.60 20.97
C MET A 12 -6.53 2.86 19.74
N ILE A 13 -6.18 3.30 18.53
CA ILE A 13 -6.46 2.53 17.29
C ILE A 13 -5.81 1.16 17.37
N GLY A 14 -4.58 1.09 17.88
CA GLY A 14 -3.88 -0.17 18.11
C GLY A 14 -4.66 -1.10 19.03
N ASP A 15 -5.13 -0.62 20.17
CA ASP A 15 -5.93 -1.41 21.11
C ASP A 15 -7.26 -1.89 20.48
N MET A 16 -7.97 -1.01 19.75
CA MET A 16 -9.18 -1.41 19.02
C MET A 16 -8.87 -2.45 17.92
N ALA A 17 -7.72 -2.36 17.28
CA ALA A 17 -7.32 -3.31 16.26
C ALA A 17 -7.10 -4.71 16.82
N HIS A 18 -6.54 -4.81 18.04
CA HIS A 18 -6.44 -6.07 18.79
C HIS A 18 -7.82 -6.64 19.10
N ASP A 19 -8.74 -5.82 19.61
CA ASP A 19 -10.12 -6.22 19.95
C ASP A 19 -10.90 -6.71 18.72
N MET A 20 -10.67 -6.09 17.56
CA MET A 20 -11.31 -6.42 16.29
C MET A 20 -10.55 -7.50 15.49
N HIS A 21 -9.41 -7.96 15.99
CA HIS A 21 -8.52 -8.90 15.32
C HIS A 21 -8.05 -8.46 13.91
N VAL A 22 -7.82 -7.17 13.71
CA VAL A 22 -7.28 -6.57 12.46
C VAL A 22 -5.79 -6.24 12.58
N ALA A 23 -5.02 -6.52 11.53
CA ALA A 23 -3.58 -6.25 11.52
C ALA A 23 -3.18 -4.88 10.98
N GLY A 24 -4.05 -4.26 10.19
CA GLY A 24 -3.74 -3.04 9.45
C GLY A 24 -4.86 -2.01 9.52
N TRP A 25 -4.47 -0.75 9.45
CA TRP A 25 -5.36 0.40 9.56
C TRP A 25 -5.29 1.25 8.30
N TYR A 26 -6.41 1.40 7.56
CA TYR A 26 -6.48 2.25 6.37
C TYR A 26 -6.57 3.74 6.69
N ALA A 27 -5.61 4.24 7.46
CA ALA A 27 -5.41 5.63 7.79
C ALA A 27 -3.99 5.81 8.40
N PRO A 28 -3.57 7.03 8.75
CA PRO A 28 -4.29 8.29 8.56
C PRO A 28 -4.31 8.76 7.10
N ALA A 29 -5.28 9.61 6.78
CA ALA A 29 -5.34 10.33 5.52
C ALA A 29 -4.72 11.73 5.70
N MET A 30 -3.81 12.12 4.81
CA MET A 30 -2.94 13.30 5.01
C MET A 30 -2.68 14.09 3.73
N ASN A 31 -3.57 14.01 2.76
CA ASN A 31 -3.49 14.91 1.60
C ASN A 31 -3.70 16.36 2.04
N ILE A 32 -3.01 17.28 1.39
CA ILE A 32 -3.05 18.70 1.73
C ILE A 32 -4.42 19.30 1.38
N HIS A 33 -4.94 20.16 2.26
CA HIS A 33 -6.13 20.97 2.01
C HIS A 33 -5.85 22.07 0.95
N ARG A 34 -5.55 21.68 -0.28
CA ARG A 34 -5.23 22.63 -1.37
C ARG A 34 -6.40 23.56 -1.70
N GLY A 35 -7.63 23.07 -1.56
CA GLY A 35 -8.84 23.85 -1.77
C GLY A 35 -9.95 23.45 -0.82
N ALA A 36 -10.68 24.45 -0.31
CA ALA A 36 -11.76 24.27 0.65
C ALA A 36 -12.93 23.42 0.13
N PHE A 37 -13.02 23.22 -1.19
CA PHE A 37 -14.12 22.48 -1.85
C PHE A 37 -13.84 20.99 -2.02
N SER A 38 -12.69 20.49 -1.58
CA SER A 38 -12.44 19.05 -1.61
C SER A 38 -13.41 18.33 -0.67
N GLY A 39 -14.14 17.34 -1.20
CA GLY A 39 -15.15 16.60 -0.43
C GLY A 39 -14.57 15.76 0.71
N ARG A 40 -13.23 15.63 0.80
CA ARG A 40 -12.52 14.82 1.80
C ARG A 40 -11.62 15.65 2.72
N THR A 41 -11.70 16.97 2.69
CA THR A 41 -10.97 17.84 3.63
C THR A 41 -11.18 17.43 5.10
N PHE A 42 -12.37 16.93 5.44
CA PHE A 42 -12.73 16.53 6.81
C PHE A 42 -11.91 15.35 7.38
N GLU A 43 -11.32 14.50 6.53
CA GLU A 43 -10.50 13.36 6.96
C GLU A 43 -8.99 13.61 6.81
N TYR A 44 -8.62 14.80 6.33
CA TYR A 44 -7.23 15.24 6.19
C TYR A 44 -6.90 16.27 7.29
N PHE A 45 -5.63 16.42 7.64
CA PHE A 45 -5.23 17.26 8.78
C PHE A 45 -5.24 18.77 8.50
N SER A 46 -4.52 19.24 7.47
CA SER A 46 -4.31 20.68 7.27
C SER A 46 -3.91 21.05 5.83
N GLU A 47 -3.98 22.35 5.52
CA GLU A 47 -3.27 22.97 4.39
C GLU A 47 -1.77 23.09 4.65
N ASP A 48 -1.34 23.11 5.91
CA ASP A 48 0.07 23.16 6.30
C ASP A 48 0.69 21.74 6.30
N SER A 49 1.80 21.61 5.57
CA SER A 49 2.45 20.32 5.36
C SER A 49 3.19 19.81 6.59
N LEU A 50 3.75 20.71 7.41
CA LEU A 50 4.42 20.36 8.65
C LEU A 50 3.43 19.87 9.70
N LEU A 51 2.33 20.60 9.93
CA LEU A 51 1.28 20.22 10.86
C LEU A 51 0.68 18.86 10.46
N SER A 52 0.37 18.69 9.18
CA SER A 52 -0.14 17.40 8.67
C SER A 52 0.86 16.27 8.90
N GLY A 53 2.15 16.51 8.69
CA GLY A 53 3.21 15.53 8.93
C GLY A 53 3.41 15.19 10.41
N VAL A 54 3.37 16.18 11.31
CA VAL A 54 3.46 15.95 12.76
C VAL A 54 2.30 15.10 13.23
N MET A 55 1.06 15.41 12.82
CA MET A 55 -0.11 14.64 13.23
C MET A 55 -0.06 13.21 12.70
N ALA A 56 0.14 13.06 11.38
CA ALA A 56 0.17 11.76 10.72
C ALA A 56 1.28 10.83 11.26
N SER A 57 2.51 11.35 11.39
CA SER A 57 3.65 10.56 11.87
C SER A 57 3.47 10.08 13.30
N ASN A 58 2.89 10.90 14.19
CA ASN A 58 2.62 10.51 15.58
C ASN A 58 1.49 9.48 15.68
N GLU A 59 0.39 9.63 14.92
CA GLU A 59 -0.67 8.61 14.87
C GLU A 59 -0.14 7.26 14.36
N ILE A 60 0.70 7.29 13.32
CA ILE A 60 1.34 6.08 12.79
C ILE A 60 2.29 5.46 13.82
N ALA A 61 3.10 6.27 14.50
CA ALA A 61 4.01 5.77 15.53
C ALA A 61 3.24 5.09 16.68
N GLY A 62 2.14 5.69 17.15
CA GLY A 62 1.31 5.11 18.20
C GLY A 62 0.67 3.77 17.81
N ALA A 63 0.12 3.68 16.59
CA ALA A 63 -0.44 2.42 16.09
C ALA A 63 0.65 1.34 15.91
N LYS A 64 1.83 1.75 15.43
CA LYS A 64 2.98 0.85 15.25
C LYS A 64 3.51 0.29 16.57
N GLU A 65 3.49 1.04 17.67
CA GLU A 65 3.89 0.54 18.99
C GLU A 65 2.99 -0.62 19.47
N LYS A 66 1.78 -0.73 18.92
CA LYS A 66 0.85 -1.84 19.15
C LYS A 66 0.95 -2.92 18.06
N GLY A 67 1.95 -2.83 17.18
CA GLY A 67 2.20 -3.75 16.07
C GLY A 67 1.19 -3.65 14.92
N VAL A 68 0.42 -2.56 14.82
CA VAL A 68 -0.54 -2.34 13.72
C VAL A 68 0.14 -1.53 12.61
N TYR A 69 0.10 -2.05 11.37
CA TYR A 69 0.62 -1.31 10.23
C TYR A 69 -0.43 -0.35 9.64
N SER A 70 -0.13 0.94 9.70
CA SER A 70 -0.94 2.01 9.13
C SER A 70 -0.66 2.19 7.64
N PHE A 71 -1.71 2.29 6.83
CA PHE A 71 -1.64 2.66 5.42
C PHE A 71 -1.80 4.17 5.29
N MET A 72 -0.67 4.89 5.32
CA MET A 72 -0.68 6.33 5.04
C MET A 72 -1.29 6.58 3.65
N LYS A 73 -2.24 7.51 3.56
CA LYS A 73 -3.03 7.71 2.34
C LYS A 73 -3.39 9.17 2.05
N HIS A 74 -3.70 9.54 0.82
CA HIS A 74 -3.54 8.78 -0.42
C HIS A 74 -2.28 9.28 -1.12
N PHE A 75 -1.33 8.39 -1.39
CA PHE A 75 -0.01 8.73 -1.89
C PHE A 75 -0.01 8.80 -3.43
N ALA A 76 -0.02 9.96 -4.08
CA ALA A 76 0.02 11.33 -3.55
C ALA A 76 -0.85 12.29 -4.40
N LEU A 77 -1.00 13.54 -3.96
CA LEU A 77 -1.72 14.61 -4.68
C LEU A 77 -3.20 14.29 -4.99
N ASN A 78 -3.90 13.66 -4.06
CA ASN A 78 -5.33 13.35 -4.17
C ASN A 78 -6.18 14.41 -3.46
N ASP A 79 -6.04 15.67 -3.88
CA ASP A 79 -6.66 16.84 -3.25
C ASP A 79 -8.05 17.22 -3.80
N GLN A 80 -8.56 16.53 -4.82
CA GLN A 80 -9.90 16.76 -5.37
C GLN A 80 -10.71 15.47 -5.57
N GLU A 81 -12.02 15.54 -5.36
CA GLU A 81 -12.93 14.41 -5.56
C GLU A 81 -13.42 14.28 -7.00
N THR A 82 -13.64 15.42 -7.66
CA THR A 82 -14.12 15.46 -9.04
C THR A 82 -13.14 14.69 -9.94
N ASN A 83 -13.66 13.65 -10.61
CA ASN A 83 -12.91 12.80 -11.55
C ASN A 83 -11.70 12.05 -10.97
N ARG A 84 -11.58 11.89 -9.64
CA ARG A 84 -10.42 11.18 -9.07
C ARG A 84 -10.27 9.75 -9.61
N THR A 85 -11.38 9.05 -9.88
CA THR A 85 -11.40 7.72 -10.51
C THR A 85 -11.51 7.74 -12.03
N ASN A 86 -11.47 8.92 -12.67
CA ASN A 86 -11.64 9.12 -14.11
C ASN A 86 -10.37 9.73 -14.73
N MET A 87 -9.20 9.22 -14.33
CA MET A 87 -7.89 9.57 -14.89
C MET A 87 -7.57 11.08 -14.85
N VAL A 88 -7.99 11.79 -13.79
CA VAL A 88 -7.62 13.20 -13.63
C VAL A 88 -6.10 13.36 -13.48
N CYS A 89 -5.54 14.29 -14.25
CA CYS A 89 -4.12 14.62 -14.22
C CYS A 89 -3.86 15.83 -13.31
N THR A 90 -3.19 15.60 -12.20
CA THR A 90 -2.75 16.66 -11.28
C THR A 90 -1.36 17.14 -11.67
N TRP A 91 -1.22 18.44 -11.92
CA TRP A 91 0.04 19.07 -12.33
C TRP A 91 0.56 19.98 -11.22
N ALA A 92 1.84 19.84 -10.91
CA ALA A 92 2.60 20.69 -10.00
C ALA A 92 4.08 20.58 -10.38
N ASP A 93 4.87 21.60 -10.03
CA ASP A 93 6.32 21.50 -10.12
C ASP A 93 6.89 20.57 -9.02
N GLU A 94 8.11 20.10 -9.22
CA GLU A 94 8.74 19.18 -8.27
C GLU A 94 8.93 19.82 -6.89
N GLN A 95 9.24 21.11 -6.82
CA GLN A 95 9.46 21.79 -5.54
C GLN A 95 8.18 21.75 -4.69
N ALA A 96 7.03 22.14 -5.25
CA ALA A 96 5.75 22.07 -4.57
C ALA A 96 5.39 20.63 -4.17
N ILE A 97 5.64 19.65 -5.06
CA ILE A 97 5.44 18.22 -4.75
C ILE A 97 6.25 17.84 -3.50
N ARG A 98 7.54 18.16 -3.46
CA ARG A 98 8.46 17.78 -2.38
C ARG A 98 8.18 18.51 -1.06
N GLU A 99 8.02 19.83 -1.11
CA GLU A 99 7.93 20.69 0.08
C GLU A 99 6.53 20.69 0.70
N ILE A 100 5.48 20.47 -0.10
CA ILE A 100 4.09 20.58 0.34
C ILE A 100 3.42 19.21 0.37
N TYR A 101 3.24 18.57 -0.80
CA TYR A 101 2.36 17.41 -0.90
C TYR A 101 2.97 16.12 -0.35
N LEU A 102 4.27 15.96 -0.48
CA LEU A 102 4.99 14.76 -0.03
C LEU A 102 5.48 14.86 1.40
N LYS A 103 5.59 16.07 1.97
CA LYS A 103 6.17 16.28 3.30
C LYS A 103 5.49 15.47 4.41
N PRO A 104 4.14 15.37 4.49
CA PRO A 104 3.50 14.55 5.51
C PRO A 104 3.83 13.06 5.40
N PHE A 105 3.93 12.55 4.17
CA PHE A 105 4.28 11.16 3.89
C PHE A 105 5.76 10.88 4.19
N GLU A 106 6.65 11.81 3.84
CA GLU A 106 8.07 11.72 4.17
C GLU A 106 8.27 11.58 5.69
N MET A 107 7.64 12.46 6.47
CA MET A 107 7.69 12.42 7.94
C MET A 107 7.08 11.12 8.48
N SER A 108 5.96 10.67 7.91
CA SER A 108 5.34 9.39 8.29
C SER A 108 6.26 8.19 8.08
N VAL A 109 7.08 8.19 7.02
CA VAL A 109 8.08 7.14 6.77
C VAL A 109 9.29 7.29 7.70
N LYS A 110 9.90 8.47 7.74
CA LYS A 110 11.19 8.69 8.42
C LYS A 110 11.08 8.79 9.94
N GLU A 111 10.00 9.39 10.43
CA GLU A 111 9.79 9.68 11.86
C GLU A 111 8.72 8.77 12.46
N GLY A 112 7.59 8.58 11.75
CA GLY A 112 6.50 7.71 12.21
C GLY A 112 6.77 6.20 12.02
N GLY A 113 7.70 5.87 11.12
CA GLY A 113 8.08 4.49 10.83
C GLY A 113 6.99 3.69 10.11
N ALA A 114 6.21 4.35 9.24
CA ALA A 114 5.14 3.76 8.45
C ALA A 114 5.54 2.43 7.78
N GLN A 115 4.64 1.45 7.84
CA GLN A 115 4.85 0.09 7.32
C GLN A 115 3.97 -0.25 6.11
N ALA A 116 2.99 0.61 5.79
CA ALA A 116 2.14 0.44 4.64
C ALA A 116 1.75 1.79 4.00
N VAL A 117 1.41 1.77 2.71
CA VAL A 117 1.01 2.95 1.93
C VAL A 117 -0.17 2.60 1.04
N MET A 118 -1.13 3.51 0.93
CA MET A 118 -2.19 3.43 -0.08
C MET A 118 -1.93 4.46 -1.19
N SER A 119 -1.69 4.00 -2.41
CA SER A 119 -1.46 4.88 -3.56
C SER A 119 -2.76 5.52 -4.03
N SER A 120 -2.73 6.78 -4.46
CA SER A 120 -3.91 7.54 -4.89
C SER A 120 -4.50 7.08 -6.23
N PHE A 121 -5.69 7.59 -6.54
CA PHE A 121 -6.38 7.34 -7.80
C PHE A 121 -5.89 8.19 -8.98
N ASN A 122 -5.46 9.42 -8.71
CA ASN A 122 -5.13 10.40 -9.73
C ASN A 122 -3.81 10.09 -10.46
N TYR A 123 -3.59 10.84 -11.52
CA TYR A 123 -2.32 10.91 -12.22
C TYR A 123 -1.54 12.10 -11.68
N ILE A 124 -0.21 11.96 -11.63
CA ILE A 124 0.72 13.07 -11.39
C ILE A 124 1.38 13.36 -12.73
N GLY A 125 1.07 14.52 -13.31
CA GLY A 125 1.26 14.76 -14.74
C GLY A 125 0.53 13.70 -15.56
N TYR A 126 1.27 12.96 -16.38
CA TYR A 126 0.73 11.91 -17.26
C TYR A 126 0.85 10.49 -16.71
N THR A 127 1.37 10.32 -15.49
CA THR A 127 1.62 8.98 -14.91
C THR A 127 0.67 8.69 -13.76
N TYR A 128 0.02 7.54 -13.78
CA TYR A 128 -0.83 7.09 -12.67
C TYR A 128 -0.01 6.96 -11.39
N ALA A 129 -0.44 7.60 -10.29
CA ALA A 129 0.31 7.60 -9.04
C ALA A 129 0.60 6.18 -8.51
N GLY A 130 -0.39 5.28 -8.60
CA GLY A 130 -0.25 3.88 -8.20
C GLY A 130 0.62 3.02 -9.12
N ALA A 131 1.17 3.58 -10.21
CA ALA A 131 2.11 2.90 -11.10
C ALA A 131 3.28 3.81 -11.52
N SER A 132 3.65 4.78 -10.66
CA SER A 132 4.75 5.71 -10.92
C SER A 132 6.04 5.22 -10.28
N ASN A 133 7.01 4.79 -11.09
CA ASN A 133 8.33 4.35 -10.60
C ASN A 133 9.05 5.46 -9.80
N ASN A 134 8.97 6.69 -10.29
CA ASN A 134 9.61 7.84 -9.64
C ASN A 134 9.01 8.06 -8.25
N LEU A 135 7.68 7.91 -8.10
CA LEU A 135 7.03 8.11 -6.81
C LEU A 135 7.28 6.94 -5.85
N LEU A 136 7.02 5.70 -6.29
CA LEU A 136 6.94 4.54 -5.40
C LEU A 136 8.27 3.82 -5.19
N ASN A 137 9.20 3.86 -6.15
CA ASN A 137 10.53 3.28 -5.98
C ASN A 137 11.54 4.37 -5.65
N THR A 138 11.70 5.38 -6.50
CA THR A 138 12.74 6.41 -6.30
C THR A 138 12.50 7.22 -5.04
N VAL A 139 11.38 7.93 -4.93
CA VAL A 139 11.12 8.77 -3.75
C VAL A 139 10.85 7.93 -2.50
N LEU A 140 9.84 7.06 -2.54
CA LEU A 140 9.38 6.35 -1.36
C LEU A 140 10.42 5.33 -0.82
N ARG A 141 11.05 4.53 -1.70
CA ARG A 141 11.93 3.42 -1.25
C ARG A 141 13.40 3.79 -1.26
N ASP A 142 13.91 4.41 -2.33
CA ASP A 142 15.33 4.70 -2.47
C ASP A 142 15.73 5.91 -1.64
N GLU A 143 14.96 7.01 -1.70
CA GLU A 143 15.29 8.24 -0.97
C GLU A 143 14.83 8.19 0.49
N TRP A 144 13.62 7.71 0.78
CA TRP A 144 13.08 7.70 2.16
C TRP A 144 13.31 6.40 2.91
N GLY A 145 13.71 5.33 2.21
CA GLY A 145 14.05 4.06 2.84
C GLY A 145 12.86 3.18 3.20
N PHE A 146 11.65 3.43 2.68
CA PHE A 146 10.46 2.63 2.97
C PHE A 146 10.65 1.15 2.58
N LYS A 147 10.37 0.24 3.51
CA LYS A 147 10.51 -1.23 3.30
C LYS A 147 9.17 -1.97 3.29
N GLY A 148 8.09 -1.25 3.50
CA GLY A 148 6.78 -1.84 3.70
C GLY A 148 6.01 -2.12 2.41
N PHE A 149 4.72 -2.29 2.62
CA PHE A 149 3.72 -2.69 1.63
C PHE A 149 3.02 -1.48 0.99
N VAL A 150 2.99 -1.43 -0.33
CA VAL A 150 2.15 -0.48 -1.10
C VAL A 150 0.94 -1.20 -1.68
N LEU A 151 -0.24 -0.68 -1.39
CA LEU A 151 -1.53 -1.14 -1.89
C LEU A 151 -2.19 -0.03 -2.72
N THR A 152 -3.00 -0.37 -3.71
CA THR A 152 -3.83 0.64 -4.39
C THR A 152 -4.96 1.17 -3.51
N ASP A 153 -5.41 2.40 -3.77
CA ASP A 153 -6.80 2.75 -3.45
C ASP A 153 -7.77 1.80 -4.20
N TYR A 154 -9.03 1.77 -3.77
CA TYR A 154 -10.00 0.74 -4.13
C TYR A 154 -10.10 0.47 -5.64
N PHE A 155 -9.78 -0.74 -6.06
CA PHE A 155 -9.85 -1.20 -7.43
C PHE A 155 -11.29 -1.55 -7.82
N GLY A 156 -11.98 -0.57 -8.39
CA GLY A 156 -13.35 -0.70 -8.89
C GLY A 156 -13.47 -1.10 -10.37
N GLY A 157 -12.37 -1.49 -11.02
CA GLY A 157 -12.39 -1.81 -12.45
C GLY A 157 -12.49 -0.60 -13.39
N TYR A 158 -11.95 0.56 -12.98
CA TYR A 158 -12.00 1.82 -13.72
C TYR A 158 -11.24 1.84 -15.08
N GLY A 159 -10.67 0.71 -15.50
CA GLY A 159 -10.01 0.55 -16.80
C GLY A 159 -8.54 0.98 -16.88
N TYR A 160 -8.07 1.88 -16.01
CA TYR A 160 -6.69 2.39 -16.07
C TYR A 160 -5.72 1.75 -15.05
N GLN A 161 -6.28 1.09 -14.04
CA GLN A 161 -5.54 0.54 -12.91
C GLN A 161 -4.90 -0.84 -13.25
N ASN A 162 -3.96 -0.90 -14.21
CA ASN A 162 -3.35 -2.14 -14.73
C ASN A 162 -2.40 -2.86 -13.74
N GLY A 163 -2.58 -4.17 -13.53
CA GLY A 163 -1.80 -4.96 -12.56
C GLY A 163 -0.32 -5.14 -12.92
N ASP A 164 0.01 -5.37 -14.19
CA ASP A 164 1.41 -5.53 -14.63
C ASP A 164 2.18 -4.22 -14.50
N GLN A 165 1.56 -3.09 -14.86
CA GLN A 165 2.17 -1.78 -14.70
C GLN A 165 2.44 -1.48 -13.22
N LYS A 166 1.48 -1.77 -12.33
CA LYS A 166 1.61 -1.51 -10.88
C LYS A 166 2.78 -2.24 -10.25
N ILE A 167 2.86 -3.57 -10.46
CA ILE A 167 3.85 -4.40 -9.78
C ILE A 167 5.28 -4.07 -10.20
N ARG A 168 5.45 -3.68 -11.46
CA ARG A 168 6.76 -3.25 -12.00
C ARG A 168 7.21 -1.91 -11.44
N ASN A 169 6.27 -1.07 -11.01
CA ASN A 169 6.52 0.29 -10.58
C ASN A 169 6.33 0.46 -9.06
N GLY A 170 6.44 -0.62 -8.27
CA GLY A 170 6.55 -0.54 -6.81
C GLY A 170 5.24 -0.62 -6.03
N ASN A 171 4.11 -0.89 -6.69
CA ASN A 171 2.83 -1.15 -6.03
C ASN A 171 2.58 -2.66 -5.93
N ASP A 172 2.45 -3.17 -4.71
CA ASP A 172 2.58 -4.59 -4.42
C ASP A 172 1.25 -5.34 -4.52
N SER A 173 0.11 -4.67 -4.34
CA SER A 173 -1.22 -5.31 -4.37
C SER A 173 -2.34 -4.37 -4.80
N MET A 174 -3.49 -4.94 -5.13
CA MET A 174 -4.71 -4.20 -5.47
C MET A 174 -5.80 -4.44 -4.46
N LEU A 175 -6.38 -3.35 -3.94
CA LEU A 175 -7.47 -3.44 -2.98
C LEU A 175 -8.79 -3.68 -3.71
N ALA A 176 -9.33 -4.88 -3.67
CA ALA A 176 -10.65 -5.18 -4.24
C ALA A 176 -11.46 -6.09 -3.31
N THR A 177 -12.77 -5.86 -3.24
CA THR A 177 -13.73 -6.74 -2.52
C THR A 177 -14.55 -7.60 -3.48
N THR A 178 -14.36 -7.43 -4.78
CA THR A 178 -15.14 -8.09 -5.84
C THR A 178 -14.23 -8.94 -6.72
N LYS A 179 -14.84 -9.88 -7.48
CA LYS A 179 -14.13 -10.76 -8.43
C LYS A 179 -13.72 -10.02 -9.72
N ILE A 180 -13.38 -8.74 -9.65
CA ILE A 180 -12.90 -8.00 -10.82
C ILE A 180 -11.53 -8.55 -11.19
N THR A 181 -11.38 -8.96 -12.45
CA THR A 181 -10.17 -9.62 -12.93
C THR A 181 -9.16 -8.58 -13.43
N ASN A 182 -7.92 -8.71 -12.99
CA ASN A 182 -6.77 -7.91 -13.47
C ASN A 182 -5.50 -8.74 -13.30
N HIS A 183 -5.54 -9.92 -13.93
CA HIS A 183 -4.49 -10.92 -13.80
C HIS A 183 -3.24 -10.47 -14.52
N ILE A 184 -2.10 -10.58 -13.84
CA ILE A 184 -0.79 -10.47 -14.48
C ILE A 184 -0.60 -11.76 -15.29
N THR A 185 -0.65 -11.64 -16.62
CA THR A 185 -0.45 -12.77 -17.55
C THR A 185 0.98 -12.84 -18.07
N ASP A 186 1.77 -11.78 -17.91
CA ASP A 186 3.17 -11.76 -18.33
C ASP A 186 4.02 -12.65 -17.42
N LYS A 187 4.70 -13.63 -18.03
CA LYS A 187 5.61 -14.60 -17.39
C LYS A 187 7.08 -14.32 -17.74
N SER A 188 7.41 -13.11 -18.15
CA SER A 188 8.78 -12.65 -18.37
C SER A 188 9.57 -12.68 -17.06
N ALA A 189 10.90 -12.83 -17.16
CA ALA A 189 11.76 -12.82 -15.97
C ALA A 189 11.64 -11.51 -15.17
N THR A 190 11.32 -10.39 -15.83
CA THR A 190 11.11 -9.09 -15.18
C THR A 190 9.79 -9.06 -14.42
N SER A 191 8.69 -9.60 -14.98
CA SER A 191 7.41 -9.77 -14.28
C SER A 191 7.57 -10.63 -13.01
N VAL A 192 8.25 -11.77 -13.16
CA VAL A 192 8.51 -12.68 -12.05
C VAL A 192 9.32 -12.03 -10.92
N LYS A 193 10.36 -11.25 -11.27
CA LYS A 193 11.12 -10.49 -10.27
C LYS A 193 10.25 -9.46 -9.55
N ALA A 194 9.43 -8.71 -10.29
CA ALA A 194 8.51 -7.74 -9.72
C ALA A 194 7.50 -8.41 -8.75
N MET A 195 6.92 -9.54 -9.15
CA MET A 195 6.02 -10.33 -8.28
C MET A 195 6.71 -10.83 -7.01
N ARG A 196 7.97 -11.27 -7.10
CA ARG A 196 8.75 -11.67 -5.92
C ARG A 196 9.00 -10.51 -4.97
N THR A 197 9.35 -9.34 -5.49
CA THR A 197 9.54 -8.13 -4.69
C THR A 197 8.23 -7.74 -3.99
N ALA A 198 7.12 -7.73 -4.71
CA ALA A 198 5.81 -7.42 -4.13
C ALA A 198 5.42 -8.40 -3.03
N ALA A 199 5.58 -9.70 -3.27
CA ALA A 199 5.34 -10.72 -2.25
C ALA A 199 6.23 -10.53 -1.03
N HIS A 200 7.52 -10.25 -1.22
CA HIS A 200 8.44 -9.97 -0.13
C HIS A 200 7.96 -8.78 0.73
N ASN A 201 7.59 -7.66 0.10
CA ASN A 201 7.13 -6.47 0.80
C ASN A 201 5.87 -6.74 1.63
N ILE A 202 4.89 -7.45 1.06
CA ILE A 202 3.65 -7.84 1.75
C ILE A 202 3.99 -8.72 2.96
N LEU A 203 4.72 -9.81 2.75
CA LEU A 203 5.04 -10.78 3.80
C LEU A 203 5.91 -10.14 4.89
N TYR A 204 6.86 -9.28 4.51
CA TYR A 204 7.68 -8.51 5.44
C TYR A 204 6.80 -7.63 6.34
N THR A 205 5.87 -6.85 5.77
CA THR A 205 4.96 -6.02 6.57
C THR A 205 4.07 -6.87 7.48
N THR A 206 3.47 -7.95 6.97
CA THR A 206 2.57 -8.81 7.76
C THR A 206 3.29 -9.53 8.89
N ALA A 207 4.48 -10.08 8.64
CA ALA A 207 5.27 -10.78 9.65
C ALA A 207 5.81 -9.86 10.76
N ASN A 208 5.91 -8.55 10.49
CA ASN A 208 6.26 -7.54 11.49
C ASN A 208 5.03 -6.90 12.16
N GLY A 209 3.83 -7.45 11.93
CA GLY A 209 2.59 -7.03 12.60
C GLY A 209 2.32 -7.83 13.87
N TRP A 210 1.46 -7.31 14.72
CA TRP A 210 1.15 -7.90 16.04
C TRP A 210 0.60 -9.32 15.99
N GLN A 211 -0.07 -9.69 14.88
CA GLN A 211 -0.59 -11.05 14.68
C GLN A 211 0.52 -12.13 14.73
N TYR A 212 1.78 -11.73 14.58
CA TYR A 212 2.95 -12.61 14.61
C TYR A 212 3.86 -12.37 15.83
N GLU A 213 3.45 -11.53 16.79
CA GLU A 213 4.26 -11.17 17.96
C GLU A 213 4.61 -12.39 18.83
N ASN A 214 3.67 -13.34 18.94
CA ASN A 214 3.84 -14.59 19.70
C ASN A 214 4.22 -15.79 18.82
N GLY A 215 4.77 -15.54 17.63
CA GLY A 215 5.04 -16.56 16.62
C GLY A 215 3.90 -16.71 15.61
N GLU A 216 3.94 -17.79 14.82
CA GLU A 216 2.97 -18.01 13.76
C GLU A 216 1.57 -18.30 14.33
N PRO A 217 0.53 -17.53 13.96
CA PRO A 217 -0.81 -17.74 14.48
C PRO A 217 -1.39 -19.06 13.97
N GLU A 218 -2.16 -19.75 14.82
CA GLU A 218 -2.93 -20.94 14.44
C GLU A 218 -4.11 -20.56 13.53
N VAL A 219 -3.84 -20.39 12.24
CA VAL A 219 -4.82 -20.10 11.20
C VAL A 219 -4.71 -21.11 10.06
N ASP A 220 -5.79 -21.31 9.31
CA ASP A 220 -5.85 -22.28 8.20
C ASP A 220 -4.77 -22.06 7.13
N THR A 221 -4.32 -20.81 6.95
CA THR A 221 -3.29 -20.46 5.96
C THR A 221 -2.28 -19.47 6.54
N PRO A 222 -1.26 -19.97 7.26
CA PRO A 222 -0.23 -19.14 7.85
C PRO A 222 0.65 -18.42 6.80
N VAL A 223 1.31 -17.33 7.19
CA VAL A 223 2.21 -16.58 6.30
C VAL A 223 3.42 -17.42 5.88
N SER A 224 3.94 -18.31 6.72
CA SER A 224 5.06 -19.19 6.34
C SER A 224 4.68 -20.12 5.18
N HIS A 225 3.50 -20.74 5.25
CA HIS A 225 2.95 -21.58 4.17
C HIS A 225 2.69 -20.76 2.91
N SER A 226 2.15 -19.54 3.06
CA SER A 226 1.94 -18.62 1.93
C SER A 226 3.28 -18.23 1.28
N ALA A 227 4.30 -17.92 2.07
CA ALA A 227 5.64 -17.58 1.60
C ALA A 227 6.31 -18.74 0.87
N ILE A 228 6.20 -19.98 1.40
CA ILE A 228 6.71 -21.19 0.75
C ILE A 228 5.96 -21.44 -0.56
N TYR A 229 4.63 -21.38 -0.57
CA TYR A 229 3.84 -21.61 -1.78
C TYR A 229 4.14 -20.58 -2.87
N VAL A 230 4.23 -19.29 -2.49
CA VAL A 230 4.64 -18.22 -3.41
C VAL A 230 6.04 -18.47 -3.96
N ARG A 231 7.00 -18.83 -3.09
CA ARG A 231 8.36 -19.17 -3.51
C ARG A 231 8.38 -20.36 -4.48
N GLU A 232 7.70 -21.45 -4.16
CA GLU A 232 7.69 -22.68 -4.94
C GLU A 232 6.98 -22.51 -6.28
N ARG A 233 5.83 -21.84 -6.30
CA ARG A 233 5.07 -21.59 -7.54
C ARG A 233 5.84 -20.69 -8.50
N ILE A 234 6.44 -19.62 -7.99
CA ILE A 234 7.27 -18.74 -8.81
C ILE A 234 8.54 -19.48 -9.29
N SER A 235 9.03 -20.47 -8.54
CA SER A 235 10.22 -21.26 -8.93
C SER A 235 9.90 -22.40 -9.91
N HIS A 236 8.74 -23.05 -9.81
CA HIS A 236 8.27 -24.11 -10.72
C HIS A 236 7.98 -23.58 -12.14
N GLU A 237 7.49 -22.35 -12.28
CA GLU A 237 7.36 -21.70 -13.60
C GLU A 237 8.73 -21.42 -14.26
N TYR A 238 9.83 -21.42 -13.49
CA TYR A 238 11.18 -21.24 -14.02
C TYR A 238 11.84 -22.57 -14.42
N THR A 239 11.60 -23.65 -13.68
CA THR A 239 12.23 -24.97 -13.95
C THR A 239 11.62 -25.68 -15.16
N THR A 240 10.32 -25.48 -15.41
CA THR A 240 9.62 -26.07 -16.57
C THR A 240 10.00 -25.45 -17.92
N ARG A 241 10.77 -24.35 -17.96
CA ARG A 241 11.30 -23.77 -19.20
C ARG A 241 12.52 -24.52 -19.79
N ASN A 242 13.11 -25.47 -19.07
CA ASN A 242 14.28 -26.24 -19.54
C ASN A 242 13.96 -27.68 -19.98
N THR A 243 12.70 -28.07 -20.03
CA THR A 243 12.29 -29.40 -20.52
C THR A 243 11.15 -29.24 -21.51
N THR A 244 11.34 -29.80 -22.71
CA THR A 244 10.47 -29.80 -23.88
C THR A 244 9.15 -30.57 -23.70
N ASP A 245 8.46 -30.42 -22.57
CA ASP A 245 7.21 -31.14 -22.32
C ASP A 245 5.99 -30.21 -22.41
N ASN A 246 5.10 -30.56 -23.33
CA ASN A 246 4.05 -29.73 -23.91
C ASN A 246 2.68 -30.07 -23.29
N THR A 247 2.62 -30.29 -21.96
CA THR A 247 1.45 -30.96 -21.34
C THR A 247 0.91 -30.39 -20.03
N ILE A 248 1.33 -29.21 -19.56
CA ILE A 248 0.73 -28.62 -18.33
C ILE A 248 -0.16 -27.43 -18.67
N GLY A 249 -1.47 -27.67 -18.61
CA GLY A 249 -2.55 -26.71 -18.86
C GLY A 249 -2.40 -25.43 -18.04
N GLY A 250 -2.72 -24.31 -18.71
CA GLY A 250 -2.63 -22.97 -18.16
C GLY A 250 -3.45 -22.80 -16.88
N GLN A 251 -2.77 -22.57 -15.76
CA GLN A 251 -3.38 -22.02 -14.56
C GLN A 251 -2.91 -20.59 -14.38
N SER A 252 -3.88 -19.68 -14.34
CA SER A 252 -3.70 -18.26 -14.05
C SER A 252 -3.02 -18.04 -12.70
N VAL A 253 -2.21 -16.98 -12.60
CA VAL A 253 -1.62 -16.53 -11.33
C VAL A 253 -2.74 -15.89 -10.51
N TYR A 254 -3.26 -16.66 -9.55
CA TYR A 254 -4.09 -16.16 -8.47
C TYR A 254 -3.16 -15.64 -7.37
N PHE A 255 -2.94 -14.33 -7.31
CA PHE A 255 -2.58 -13.69 -6.05
C PHE A 255 -3.87 -13.62 -5.23
N PHE A 256 -4.12 -14.66 -4.44
CA PHE A 256 -5.25 -14.65 -3.52
C PHE A 256 -5.00 -13.63 -2.41
N GLN A 257 -6.04 -12.82 -2.20
CA GLN A 257 -6.39 -12.14 -0.97
C GLN A 257 -5.98 -12.95 0.27
N VAL A 258 -5.03 -12.45 1.06
CA VAL A 258 -4.97 -12.80 2.48
C VAL A 258 -6.01 -11.92 3.17
N PHE A 259 -7.29 -12.27 3.03
CA PHE A 259 -8.32 -11.76 3.93
C PHE A 259 -8.45 -12.76 5.07
N SER A 260 -7.91 -12.37 6.23
CA SER A 260 -8.43 -12.81 7.54
C SER A 260 -9.97 -12.64 7.53
N PRO A 261 -10.77 -13.51 8.19
CA PRO A 261 -12.24 -13.54 8.11
C PRO A 261 -12.94 -12.34 8.81
N ILE A 262 -12.57 -11.12 8.43
CA ILE A 262 -12.96 -9.87 9.11
C ILE A 262 -14.14 -9.16 8.43
N PHE A 263 -14.68 -9.70 7.32
CA PHE A 263 -15.89 -9.16 6.70
C PHE A 263 -17.10 -10.06 6.96
N ARG A 264 -17.60 -10.01 8.20
CA ARG A 264 -19.04 -10.12 8.43
C ARG A 264 -19.53 -8.75 8.90
N LEU A 265 -20.48 -8.21 8.14
CA LEU A 265 -21.26 -7.00 8.44
C LEU A 265 -21.79 -7.02 9.88
#